data_AF-A0A846ZZC3-F1
#
_entry.id   AF-A0A846ZZC3-F1
#
_cell.length_a   1.000
_cell.length_b   1.000
_cell.length_c   1.000
_cell.angle_alpha   90.00
_cell.angle_beta   90.00
_cell.angle_gamma   90.00
#
_symmetry.space_group_name_H-M   'P 1'
#
loop_
_entity.id
_entity.type
_entity.pdbx_description
1 polymer ?
#
loop_
_entity_poly.entity_id
_entity_poly.type
_entity_poly.pdbx_seq_one_letter_code
_entity_poly.pdbx_strand_id
1 'polypeptide(L)'
;ARAIEAALDGINPLNAGKKKEEALSMLKKWFPQMENFSGQLKKYKVTINDLLAENEKLEARAKASEKGKMKDTMERAKLKSELDNLQRLVDRIPPDILAELKRQQRHTVKER
;
A
#
# COMPACT_ATOMS: atom_id res chain seq x y z
N ALA A 1 4.46 2.03 -38.38
CA ALA A 1 3.50 3.13 -38.64
C ALA A 1 4.12 4.22 -39.52
N ARG A 2 5.25 4.87 -39.14
CA ARG A 2 5.90 5.94 -39.95
C ARG A 2 6.07 5.68 -41.44
N ALA A 3 6.42 4.45 -41.85
CA ALA A 3 6.56 4.09 -43.26
C ALA A 3 5.23 4.06 -44.03
N ILE A 4 4.13 3.72 -43.35
CA ILE A 4 2.77 3.73 -43.91
C ILE A 4 2.26 5.17 -44.02
N GLU A 5 2.52 6.00 -43.00
CA GLU A 5 2.21 7.44 -43.02
C GLU A 5 2.91 8.15 -44.18
N ALA A 6 4.22 7.93 -44.34
CA ALA A 6 4.98 8.49 -45.45
C ALA A 6 4.53 8.00 -46.83
N ALA A 7 4.04 6.76 -46.94
CA ALA A 7 3.51 6.21 -48.18
C ALA A 7 2.14 6.85 -48.54
N LEU A 8 1.31 7.13 -47.54
CA LEU A 8 0.01 7.81 -47.71
C LEU A 8 0.19 9.29 -48.05
N ASP A 9 1.09 10.00 -47.37
CA ASP A 9 1.39 11.42 -47.61
C ASP A 9 2.03 11.67 -48.98
N GLY A 10 2.70 10.66 -49.54
CA GLY A 10 3.39 10.76 -50.82
C GLY A 10 2.52 10.56 -52.07
N ILE A 11 1.20 10.37 -51.92
CA ILE A 11 0.25 10.12 -53.01
C ILE A 11 -0.08 11.44 -53.74
N ASN A 12 0.22 11.50 -55.03
CA ASN A 12 -0.15 12.61 -55.90
C ASN A 12 -0.89 12.09 -57.16
N PRO A 13 -1.58 12.95 -57.93
CA PRO A 13 -2.37 12.52 -59.09
C PRO A 13 -1.55 11.77 -60.16
N LEU A 14 -0.23 11.99 -60.24
CA LEU A 14 0.67 11.38 -61.22
C LEU A 14 1.15 9.97 -60.81
N ASN A 15 1.13 9.64 -59.53
CA ASN A 15 1.63 8.35 -58.99
C ASN A 15 0.58 7.57 -58.16
N ALA A 16 -0.66 8.07 -58.12
CA ALA A 16 -1.71 7.58 -57.24
C ALA A 16 -1.99 6.08 -57.37
N GLY A 17 -2.00 5.53 -58.58
CA GLY A 17 -2.27 4.11 -58.80
C GLY A 17 -1.25 3.21 -58.09
N LYS A 18 0.04 3.42 -58.36
CA LYS A 18 1.13 2.61 -57.83
C LYS A 18 1.31 2.80 -56.31
N LYS A 19 1.24 4.04 -55.83
CA LYS A 19 1.39 4.33 -54.39
C LYS A 19 0.21 3.86 -53.55
N LYS A 20 -1.00 3.87 -54.11
CA LYS A 20 -2.19 3.31 -53.45
C LYS A 20 -2.02 1.80 -53.25
N GLU A 21 -1.51 1.06 -54.23
CA GLU A 21 -1.25 -0.38 -54.07
C GLU A 21 -0.14 -0.68 -53.07
N GLU A 22 0.96 0.09 -53.08
CA GLU A 22 2.03 -0.02 -52.08
C GLU A 22 1.53 0.23 -50.66
N ALA A 23 0.76 1.32 -50.45
CA ALA A 23 0.16 1.63 -49.16
C ALA A 23 -0.81 0.51 -48.72
N LEU A 24 -1.60 -0.05 -49.65
CA LEU A 24 -2.55 -1.13 -49.35
C LEU A 24 -1.84 -2.42 -48.95
N SER A 25 -0.72 -2.75 -49.59
CA SER A 25 0.11 -3.92 -49.27
C SER A 25 0.78 -3.78 -47.90
N MET A 26 1.28 -2.58 -47.57
CA MET A 26 1.85 -2.29 -46.25
C MET A 26 0.80 -2.32 -45.15
N LEU A 27 -0.40 -1.78 -45.40
CA LEU A 27 -1.53 -1.83 -44.47
C LEU A 27 -1.95 -3.27 -44.20
N LYS A 28 -2.11 -4.10 -45.24
CA LYS A 28 -2.45 -5.54 -45.09
C LYS A 28 -1.48 -6.29 -44.17
N LYS A 29 -0.17 -5.97 -44.23
CA LYS A 29 0.85 -6.57 -43.36
C LYS A 29 0.81 -6.03 -41.93
N TRP A 30 0.36 -4.79 -41.75
CA TRP A 30 0.34 -4.10 -40.46
C TRP A 30 -0.94 -4.38 -39.65
N PHE A 31 -2.06 -4.73 -40.31
CA PHE A 31 -3.33 -5.05 -39.66
C PHE A 31 -3.23 -6.13 -38.55
N PRO A 32 -2.60 -7.30 -38.78
CA PRO A 32 -2.46 -8.31 -37.72
C PRO A 32 -1.61 -7.84 -36.53
N GLN A 33 -0.60 -6.99 -36.80
CA GLN A 33 0.20 -6.39 -35.73
C GLN A 33 -0.63 -5.42 -34.90
N MET A 34 -1.51 -4.64 -35.53
CA MET A 34 -2.42 -3.74 -34.84
C MET A 34 -3.43 -4.45 -33.93
N GLU A 35 -3.99 -5.57 -34.39
CA GLU A 35 -4.89 -6.37 -33.58
C GLU A 35 -4.17 -6.94 -32.35
N ASN A 36 -2.94 -7.43 -32.53
CA ASN A 36 -2.08 -7.86 -31.43
C ASN A 36 -1.76 -6.72 -30.45
N PHE A 37 -1.45 -5.51 -30.94
CA PHE A 37 -1.22 -4.34 -30.09
C PHE A 37 -2.47 -3.94 -29.30
N SER A 38 -3.65 -3.98 -29.93
CA SER A 38 -4.92 -3.69 -29.26
C SER A 38 -5.20 -4.69 -28.13
N GLY A 39 -4.96 -5.99 -28.39
CA GLY A 39 -5.07 -7.03 -27.37
C GLY A 39 -4.10 -6.82 -26.20
N GLN A 40 -2.85 -6.46 -26.51
CA GLN A 40 -1.84 -6.12 -25.49
C GLN A 40 -2.22 -4.88 -24.69
N LEU A 41 -2.68 -3.81 -25.33
CA LEU A 41 -3.15 -2.59 -24.65
C LEU A 41 -4.32 -2.89 -23.72
N LYS A 42 -5.28 -3.71 -24.15
CA LYS A 42 -6.40 -4.14 -23.31
C LYS A 42 -5.91 -4.91 -22.10
N LYS A 43 -4.96 -5.84 -22.27
CA LYS A 43 -4.36 -6.61 -21.17
C LYS A 43 -3.66 -5.69 -20.16
N TYR A 44 -2.80 -4.78 -20.62
CA TYR A 44 -2.12 -3.85 -19.72
C TYR A 44 -3.07 -2.93 -18.97
N LYS A 45 -4.14 -2.45 -19.62
CA LYS A 45 -5.15 -1.63 -18.95
C LYS A 45 -5.84 -2.39 -17.81
N VAL A 46 -6.19 -3.65 -18.01
CA VAL A 46 -6.77 -4.50 -16.96
C VAL A 46 -5.77 -4.68 -15.82
N THR A 47 -4.52 -5.08 -16.13
CA THR A 47 -3.48 -5.27 -15.11
C THR A 47 -3.19 -4.00 -14.31
N ILE A 48 -3.16 -2.83 -14.95
CA ILE A 48 -2.96 -1.55 -14.26
C ILE A 48 -4.11 -1.28 -13.30
N ASN A 49 -5.36 -1.51 -13.72
CA ASN A 49 -6.51 -1.31 -12.84
C ASN A 49 -6.50 -2.27 -11.64
N ASP A 50 -6.12 -3.53 -11.85
CA ASP A 50 -6.00 -4.51 -10.77
C ASP A 50 -4.92 -4.10 -9.76
N LEU A 51 -3.76 -3.65 -10.23
CA LEU A 51 -2.66 -3.16 -9.38
C LEU A 51 -3.04 -1.89 -8.61
N LEU A 52 -3.80 -0.98 -9.22
CA LEU A 52 -4.30 0.22 -8.53
C LEU A 52 -5.26 -0.14 -7.40
N ALA A 53 -6.19 -1.07 -7.64
CA ALA A 53 -7.11 -1.55 -6.63
C ALA A 53 -6.38 -2.28 -5.48
N GLU A 54 -5.35 -3.07 -5.79
CA GLU A 54 -4.51 -3.72 -4.78
C GLU A 54 -3.74 -2.68 -3.94
N ASN A 55 -3.18 -1.65 -4.56
CA ASN A 55 -2.48 -0.57 -3.85
C ASN A 55 -3.42 0.21 -2.92
N GLU A 56 -4.64 0.55 -3.33
CA GLU A 56 -5.62 1.21 -2.45
C GLU A 56 -5.91 0.36 -1.20
N LYS A 57 -6.07 -0.96 -1.38
CA LYS A 57 -6.30 -1.87 -0.26
C LYS A 57 -5.10 -1.93 0.69
N LEU A 58 -3.89 -1.95 0.13
CA LEU A 58 -2.64 -1.92 0.91
C LEU A 58 -2.50 -0.61 1.69
N GLU A 59 -2.80 0.54 1.07
CA GLU A 59 -2.80 1.84 1.74
C GLU A 59 -3.83 1.91 2.87
N ALA A 60 -5.06 1.41 2.65
CA ALA A 60 -6.09 1.35 3.67
C ALA A 60 -5.65 0.49 4.87
N ARG A 61 -5.01 -0.66 4.60
CA ARG A 61 -4.44 -1.54 5.64
C ARG A 61 -3.28 -0.88 6.38
N ALA A 62 -2.40 -0.17 5.68
CA ALA A 62 -1.29 0.56 6.29
C ALA A 62 -1.80 1.68 7.20
N LYS A 63 -2.76 2.50 6.74
CA LYS A 63 -3.41 3.54 7.55
C LYS A 63 -4.13 2.97 8.78
N ALA A 64 -4.81 1.83 8.64
CA ALA A 64 -5.43 1.14 9.76
C ALA A 64 -4.37 0.60 10.76
N SER A 65 -3.24 0.11 10.26
CA SER A 65 -2.12 -0.35 11.09
C SER A 65 -1.44 0.80 11.84
N GLU A 66 -1.26 1.97 11.22
CA GLU A 66 -0.72 3.17 11.90
C GLU A 66 -1.65 3.68 13.01
N LYS A 67 -2.97 3.73 12.75
CA LYS A 67 -3.95 4.17 13.77
C LYS A 67 -3.95 3.24 14.99
N GLY A 68 -3.76 1.93 14.78
CA GLY A 68 -3.60 0.96 15.87
C GLY A 68 -2.31 1.16 16.67
N LYS A 69 -1.18 1.34 15.98
CA LYS A 69 0.12 1.56 16.63
C LYS A 69 0.15 2.83 17.49
N MET A 70 -0.46 3.93 17.02
CA MET A 70 -0.51 5.17 17.79
C MET A 70 -1.33 5.01 19.09
N LYS A 71 -2.47 4.32 19.03
CA LYS A 71 -3.27 4.00 20.21
C LYS A 71 -2.49 3.15 21.22
N ASP A 72 -1.81 2.10 20.75
CA ASP A 72 -0.98 1.24 21.60
C ASP A 72 0.20 2.00 22.21
N THR A 73 0.85 2.91 21.48
CA THR A 73 1.94 3.73 22.01
C THR A 73 1.47 4.68 23.12
N MET A 74 0.28 5.27 22.97
CA MET A 74 -0.28 6.20 23.94
C MET A 74 -0.73 5.48 25.21
N GLU A 75 -1.39 4.33 25.07
CA GLU A 75 -1.81 3.49 26.19
C GLU A 75 -0.60 2.96 26.96
N ARG A 76 0.45 2.55 26.25
CA ARG A 76 1.73 2.14 26.85
C ARG A 76 2.41 3.28 27.60
N ALA A 77 2.40 4.51 27.05
CA ALA A 77 2.96 5.67 27.73
C ALA A 77 2.20 6.01 29.02
N LYS A 78 0.85 5.93 28.98
CA LYS A 78 0.00 6.14 30.15
C LYS A 78 0.28 5.11 31.25
N LEU A 79 0.29 3.82 30.91
CA LEU A 79 0.60 2.74 31.86
C LEU A 79 2.01 2.89 32.45
N LYS A 80 3.00 3.30 31.65
CA LYS A 80 4.35 3.56 32.13
C LYS A 80 4.39 4.72 33.13
N SER A 81 3.64 5.79 32.88
CA SER A 81 3.53 6.91 33.82
C SER A 81 2.83 6.54 35.12
N GLU A 82 1.79 5.70 35.05
CA GLU A 82 1.12 5.17 36.24
C GLU A 82 2.05 4.28 37.06
N LEU A 83 2.81 3.40 36.41
CA LEU A 83 3.82 2.57 37.07
C LEU A 83 4.93 3.41 37.73
N ASP A 84 5.45 4.43 37.05
CA ASP A 84 6.48 5.30 37.62
C ASP A 84 5.95 6.05 38.86
N ASN A 85 4.71 6.53 38.82
CA ASN A 85 4.06 7.16 39.96
C ASN A 85 3.87 6.19 41.13
N LEU A 86 3.42 4.97 40.86
CA LEU A 86 3.26 3.94 41.89
C LEU A 86 4.62 3.54 42.49
N GLN A 87 5.65 3.39 41.67
CA GLN A 87 7.00 3.06 42.11
C GLN A 87 7.55 4.16 43.04
N ARG A 88 7.43 5.43 42.66
CA ARG A 88 7.83 6.56 43.51
C ARG A 88 7.07 6.59 44.83
N LEU A 89 5.81 6.20 44.85
CA LEU A 89 5.02 6.13 46.07
C LEU A 89 5.55 5.03 46.97
N VAL A 90 5.83 3.85 46.42
CA VAL A 90 6.42 2.71 47.16
C VAL A 90 7.81 3.07 47.70
N ASP A 91 8.66 3.71 46.90
CA ASP A 91 10.03 4.10 47.29
C ASP A 91 10.06 5.16 48.39
N ARG A 92 8.99 5.95 48.53
CA ARG A 92 8.84 6.95 49.60
C ARG A 92 8.35 6.36 50.92
N ILE A 93 7.86 5.12 50.92
CA ILE A 93 7.41 4.47 52.15
C ILE A 93 8.66 4.05 52.94
N PRO A 94 8.81 4.51 54.20
CA PRO A 94 9.90 4.08 55.05
C PRO A 94 9.93 2.54 55.20
N PRO A 95 11.12 1.91 55.16
CA PRO A 95 11.24 0.45 55.16
C PRO A 95 10.67 -0.22 56.42
N ASP A 96 10.62 0.49 57.54
CA ASP A 96 9.97 0.10 58.80
C ASP A 96 8.44 0.01 58.69
N ILE A 97 7.79 0.97 58.03
CA ILE A 97 6.34 0.94 57.73
C ILE A 97 6.01 -0.20 56.75
N LEU A 98 6.85 -0.40 55.73
CA LEU A 98 6.71 -1.47 54.75
C LEU A 98 6.86 -2.86 55.38
N ALA A 99 7.77 -3.00 56.35
CA ALA A 99 7.96 -4.23 57.12
C ALA A 99 6.76 -4.53 58.04
N GLU A 100 6.20 -3.51 58.67
CA GLU A 100 5.00 -3.61 59.50
C GLU A 100 3.77 -3.99 58.64
N LEU A 101 3.61 -3.39 57.46
CA LEU A 101 2.54 -3.72 56.51
C LEU A 101 2.64 -5.18 56.03
N LYS A 102 3.84 -5.67 55.73
CA LYS A 102 4.09 -7.08 55.35
C LYS A 102 3.84 -8.05 56.51
N ARG A 103 4.09 -7.65 57.76
CA ARG A 103 3.73 -8.44 58.95
C ARG A 103 2.21 -8.52 59.07
N GLN A 104 1.50 -7.41 59.00
CA GLN A 104 0.03 -7.37 59.09
C GLN A 104 -0.65 -8.19 57.98
N GLN A 105 -0.15 -8.15 56.74
CA GLN A 105 -0.63 -9.01 55.64
C GLN A 105 -0.47 -10.51 55.91
N ARG A 106 0.60 -10.91 56.61
CA ARG A 106 0.82 -12.31 56.98
C ARG A 106 -0.07 -12.77 58.13
N HIS A 107 -0.54 -11.85 58.98
CA HIS A 107 -1.48 -12.15 60.04
C HIS A 107 -2.92 -12.26 59.52
N THR A 108 -3.34 -11.45 58.56
CA THR A 108 -4.69 -11.51 57.97
C THR A 108 -4.95 -12.75 57.10
N VAL A 109 -3.92 -13.41 56.58
CA VAL A 109 -4.06 -14.67 55.82
C VAL A 109 -4.19 -15.90 56.73
N LYS A 110 -3.88 -15.78 58.03
CA LYS A 110 -3.94 -16.89 59.00
C LYS A 110 -5.26 -17.00 59.77
N GLU A 111 -6.21 -16.08 59.58
CA GLU A 111 -7.56 -16.14 60.17
C GLU A 111 -8.65 -16.45 59.13
N ARG A 112 -8.37 -17.39 58.23
CA ARG A 112 -9.39 -18.09 57.42
C ARG A 112 -9.20 -19.59 57.50
#